data_AF-A0A7V9L978-F1
#
_entry.id   AF-A0A7V9L978-F1
#
_cell.length_a   1.000
_cell.length_b   1.000
_cell.length_c   1.000
_cell.angle_alpha   90.00
_cell.angle_beta   90.00
_cell.angle_gamma   90.00
#
_symmetry.space_group_name_H-M   'P 1'
#
loop_
_entity.id
_entity.type
_entity.pdbx_description
1 polymer ?
#
loop_
_entity_poly.entity_id
_entity_poly.type
_entity_poly.pdbx_seq_one_letter_code
_entity_poly.pdbx_strand_id
1 'polypeptide(L)'
;MKVVVVAVMLFASPAFAEKQIVDNNAAVTVDCKKDSEVSLVGNNLTVTLVGTCTRVTVTGNREKVTGSSAAFFIAGNHNTVTADATDDITIAGSHNTVTWKTSKAGSPKVKNPGKDNKVSQAH
;
A
#
# COMPACT_ATOMS: atom_id res chain seq x y z
N MET A 1 40.41 39.03 -9.64
CA MET A 1 39.86 37.69 -9.36
C MET A 1 38.40 37.86 -8.95
N LYS A 2 37.46 37.37 -9.76
CA LYS A 2 36.00 37.58 -9.62
C LYS A 2 35.45 36.53 -8.65
N VAL A 3 34.86 36.97 -7.53
CA VAL A 3 34.16 36.07 -6.59
C VAL A 3 32.78 35.78 -7.18
N VAL A 4 32.56 34.54 -7.59
CA VAL A 4 31.24 34.05 -8.01
C VAL A 4 30.58 33.40 -6.80
N VAL A 5 29.51 34.02 -6.31
CA VAL A 5 28.66 33.44 -5.26
C VAL A 5 27.65 32.51 -5.93
N VAL A 6 27.77 31.21 -5.67
CA VAL A 6 26.80 30.19 -6.12
C VAL A 6 25.75 30.03 -5.02
N ALA A 7 24.51 30.45 -5.31
CA ALA A 7 23.38 30.22 -4.44
C ALA A 7 22.89 28.76 -4.59
N VAL A 8 23.08 27.96 -3.54
CA VAL A 8 22.53 26.60 -3.45
C VAL A 8 21.06 26.71 -3.06
N MET A 9 20.15 26.50 -4.02
CA MET A 9 18.71 26.35 -3.72
C MET A 9 18.47 24.97 -3.11
N LEU A 10 18.10 24.95 -1.83
CA LEU A 10 17.59 23.76 -1.15
C LEU A 10 16.16 23.50 -1.64
N PHE A 11 15.99 22.57 -2.58
CA PHE A 11 14.67 22.05 -2.91
C PHE A 11 14.16 21.23 -1.72
N ALA A 12 13.25 21.81 -0.94
CA ALA A 12 12.47 21.05 0.03
C ALA A 12 11.49 20.16 -0.76
N SER A 13 11.85 18.91 -0.96
CA SER A 13 10.92 17.90 -1.48
C SER A 13 9.73 17.81 -0.51
N PRO A 14 8.47 17.82 -0.99
CA PRO A 14 7.35 17.51 -0.12
C PRO A 14 7.52 16.06 0.35
N ALA A 15 7.83 15.88 1.64
CA ALA A 15 7.71 14.57 2.26
C ALA A 15 6.21 14.28 2.37
N PHE A 16 5.69 13.39 1.51
CA PHE A 16 4.40 12.78 1.78
C PHE A 16 4.54 12.04 3.11
N ALA A 17 3.79 12.45 4.12
CA ALA A 17 3.84 11.80 5.41
C ALA A 17 3.24 10.40 5.25
N GLU A 18 4.10 9.38 5.29
CA GLU A 18 3.67 7.99 5.36
C GLU A 18 2.96 7.76 6.71
N LYS A 19 1.70 7.34 6.67
CA LYS A 19 0.98 6.97 7.88
C LYS A 19 1.29 5.55 8.24
N GLN A 20 2.03 5.40 9.34
CA GLN A 20 2.33 4.11 9.91
C GLN A 20 1.30 3.74 10.97
N ILE A 21 0.68 2.57 10.82
CA ILE A 21 -0.19 1.96 11.82
C ILE A 21 0.60 0.81 12.43
N VAL A 22 0.96 0.95 13.71
CA VAL A 22 1.68 -0.06 14.49
C VAL A 22 0.79 -0.52 15.63
N ASP A 23 0.05 -1.60 15.44
CA ASP A 23 -0.91 -2.09 16.42
C ASP A 23 -1.18 -3.60 16.25
N ASN A 24 -1.97 -4.21 17.13
CA ASN A 24 -2.43 -5.59 16.97
C ASN A 24 -3.92 -5.71 17.31
N ASN A 25 -4.66 -6.53 16.54
CA ASN A 25 -6.09 -6.80 16.75
C ASN A 25 -6.98 -5.54 16.76
N ALA A 26 -6.60 -4.53 15.98
CA ALA A 26 -7.32 -3.26 15.90
C ALA A 26 -8.05 -3.10 14.57
N ALA A 27 -9.11 -2.29 14.56
CA ALA A 27 -9.80 -1.87 13.36
C ALA A 27 -9.52 -0.37 13.11
N VAL A 28 -9.03 -0.04 11.91
CA VAL A 28 -8.59 1.32 11.58
C VAL A 28 -9.18 1.75 10.25
N THR A 29 -9.70 2.98 10.19
CA THR A 29 -10.07 3.63 8.93
C THR A 29 -9.03 4.69 8.57
N VAL A 30 -8.55 4.67 7.34
CA VAL A 30 -7.55 5.62 6.84
C VAL A 30 -8.13 6.45 5.71
N ASP A 31 -8.06 7.77 5.83
CA ASP A 31 -8.46 8.71 4.79
C ASP A 31 -7.25 8.98 3.88
N CYS A 32 -7.25 8.34 2.70
CA CYS A 32 -6.16 8.43 1.73
C CYS A 32 -6.00 9.83 1.12
N LYS A 33 -6.95 10.75 1.33
CA LYS A 33 -6.77 12.16 0.92
C LYS A 33 -5.79 12.91 1.83
N LYS A 34 -5.70 12.48 3.09
CA LYS A 34 -4.78 13.05 4.08
C LYS A 34 -3.48 12.24 4.13
N ASP A 35 -3.64 10.93 4.10
CA ASP A 35 -2.56 9.96 4.28
C ASP A 35 -2.42 9.13 3.00
N SER A 36 -1.75 9.67 1.98
CA SER A 36 -1.67 9.02 0.66
C SER A 36 -0.84 7.74 0.64
N GLU A 37 0.11 7.61 1.58
CA GLU A 37 0.91 6.40 1.76
C GLU A 37 0.65 5.81 3.15
N VAL A 38 0.39 4.51 3.19
CA VAL A 38 -0.01 3.80 4.41
C VAL A 38 0.85 2.57 4.62
N SER A 39 1.35 2.38 5.84
CA SER A 39 2.14 1.22 6.24
C SER A 39 1.51 0.52 7.43
N LEU A 40 1.24 -0.77 7.26
CA LEU A 40 0.57 -1.61 8.24
C LEU A 40 1.58 -2.57 8.85
N VAL A 41 1.93 -2.30 10.11
CA VAL A 41 2.86 -3.10 10.91
C VAL A 41 2.08 -3.66 12.09
N GLY A 42 2.05 -4.97 12.25
CA GLY A 42 1.23 -5.56 13.28
C GLY A 42 0.81 -6.99 13.00
N ASN A 43 -0.22 -7.40 13.72
CA ASN A 43 -0.95 -8.63 13.44
C ASN A 43 -2.45 -8.40 13.62
N ASN A 44 -3.23 -9.05 12.76
CA ASN A 44 -4.69 -9.11 12.86
C ASN A 44 -5.38 -7.73 12.83
N LEU A 45 -4.85 -6.75 12.09
CA LEU A 45 -5.56 -5.49 11.85
C LEU A 45 -6.66 -5.69 10.80
N THR A 46 -7.71 -4.89 10.94
CA THR A 46 -8.74 -4.71 9.93
C THR A 46 -8.72 -3.25 9.48
N VAL A 47 -8.28 -3.01 8.25
CA VAL A 47 -8.04 -1.67 7.71
C VAL A 47 -9.00 -1.37 6.57
N THR A 48 -9.70 -0.25 6.68
CA THR A 48 -10.55 0.30 5.61
C THR A 48 -9.93 1.58 5.08
N LEU A 49 -9.66 1.61 3.78
CA LEU A 49 -9.11 2.76 3.07
C LEU A 49 -10.25 3.55 2.43
N VAL A 50 -10.34 4.83 2.78
CA VAL A 50 -11.32 5.76 2.23
C VAL A 50 -10.63 6.63 1.19
N GLY A 51 -11.14 6.60 -0.04
CA GLY A 51 -10.49 7.21 -1.19
C GLY A 51 -9.42 6.30 -1.81
N THR A 52 -8.58 6.89 -2.66
CA THR A 52 -7.52 6.15 -3.37
C THR A 52 -6.17 6.52 -2.79
N CYS A 53 -5.54 5.57 -2.11
CA CYS A 53 -4.16 5.72 -1.64
C CYS A 53 -3.19 5.63 -2.83
N THR A 54 -2.03 6.27 -2.71
CA THR A 54 -0.94 6.12 -3.68
C THR A 54 -0.22 4.80 -3.46
N ARG A 55 0.02 4.44 -2.20
CA ARG A 55 0.71 3.21 -1.83
C ARG A 55 0.21 2.65 -0.51
N VAL A 56 0.05 1.34 -0.46
CA VAL A 56 -0.24 0.62 0.78
C VAL A 56 0.76 -0.50 0.95
N THR A 57 1.49 -0.46 2.06
CA THR A 57 2.49 -1.45 2.44
C THR A 57 1.95 -2.29 3.60
N VAL A 58 1.91 -3.59 3.42
CA VAL A 58 1.42 -4.55 4.42
C VAL A 58 2.56 -5.46 4.84
N THR A 59 3.22 -5.13 5.95
CA THR A 59 4.29 -5.95 6.54
C THR A 59 3.79 -6.87 7.65
N GLY A 60 2.62 -6.56 8.24
CA GLY A 60 1.98 -7.37 9.27
C GLY A 60 1.44 -8.73 8.78
N ASN A 61 0.90 -9.52 9.70
CA ASN A 61 0.35 -10.85 9.40
C ASN A 61 -1.13 -10.94 9.73
N ARG A 62 -1.88 -11.71 8.93
CA ARG A 62 -3.34 -11.87 9.07
C ARG A 62 -4.11 -10.54 9.02
N GLU A 63 -3.55 -9.57 8.32
CA GLU A 63 -4.16 -8.28 8.06
C GLU A 63 -5.31 -8.42 7.09
N LYS A 64 -6.41 -7.71 7.33
CA LYS A 64 -7.53 -7.56 6.41
C LYS A 64 -7.57 -6.13 5.92
N VAL A 65 -7.32 -5.91 4.63
CA VAL A 65 -7.31 -4.57 4.03
C VAL A 65 -8.39 -4.47 2.98
N THR A 66 -9.20 -3.42 3.03
CA THR A 66 -10.25 -3.15 2.04
C THR A 66 -10.20 -1.71 1.57
N GLY A 67 -10.29 -1.49 0.25
CA GLY A 67 -10.40 -0.16 -0.36
C GLY A 67 -9.56 -0.02 -1.63
N SER A 68 -9.15 1.20 -1.99
CA SER A 68 -8.41 1.45 -3.25
C SER A 68 -7.00 1.97 -3.00
N SER A 69 -6.04 1.49 -3.79
CA SER A 69 -4.68 2.01 -3.82
C SER A 69 -4.11 1.87 -5.22
N ALA A 70 -3.31 2.83 -5.69
CA ALA A 70 -2.61 2.67 -6.97
C ALA A 70 -1.63 1.48 -6.91
N ALA A 71 -0.95 1.29 -5.77
CA ALA A 71 -0.02 0.18 -5.56
C ALA A 71 -0.24 -0.50 -4.19
N PHE A 72 -0.25 -1.83 -4.20
CA PHE A 72 -0.15 -2.66 -3.00
C PHE A 72 1.19 -3.39 -2.94
N PHE A 73 1.86 -3.30 -1.79
CA PHE A 73 3.06 -4.07 -1.48
C PHE A 73 2.83 -4.92 -0.22
N ILE A 74 2.78 -6.24 -0.39
CA ILE A 74 2.40 -7.19 0.67
C ILE A 74 3.62 -8.05 0.97
N ALA A 75 4.29 -7.76 2.08
CA ALA A 75 5.50 -8.46 2.53
C ALA A 75 5.22 -9.48 3.63
N GLY A 76 4.18 -9.28 4.44
CA GLY A 76 3.82 -10.21 5.51
C GLY A 76 3.02 -11.42 5.02
N ASN A 77 2.50 -12.22 5.97
CA ASN A 77 1.90 -13.51 5.67
C ASN A 77 0.42 -13.62 6.05
N HIS A 78 -0.31 -14.50 5.36
CA HIS A 78 -1.72 -14.78 5.64
C HIS A 78 -2.65 -13.56 5.56
N ASN A 79 -2.26 -12.53 4.82
CA ASN A 79 -3.05 -11.31 4.68
C ASN A 79 -4.15 -11.50 3.64
N THR A 80 -5.25 -10.77 3.84
CA THR A 80 -6.37 -10.68 2.89
C THR A 80 -6.51 -9.24 2.44
N VAL A 81 -6.33 -8.98 1.15
CA VAL A 81 -6.48 -7.65 0.56
C VAL A 81 -7.62 -7.67 -0.46
N THR A 82 -8.60 -6.81 -0.27
CA THR A 82 -9.74 -6.60 -1.16
C THR A 82 -9.64 -5.20 -1.75
N ALA A 83 -9.10 -5.11 -2.96
CA ALA A 83 -8.90 -3.87 -3.68
C ALA A 83 -10.11 -3.54 -4.58
N ASP A 84 -10.75 -2.39 -4.38
CA ASP A 84 -11.78 -1.92 -5.31
C ASP A 84 -11.15 -1.45 -6.63
N ALA A 85 -10.03 -0.74 -6.54
CA ALA A 85 -9.20 -0.37 -7.68
C ALA A 85 -7.71 -0.46 -7.32
N THR A 86 -6.90 -1.02 -8.23
CA THR A 86 -5.44 -1.03 -8.12
C THR A 86 -4.76 -1.21 -9.47
N ASP A 87 -3.60 -0.58 -9.63
CA ASP A 87 -2.82 -0.63 -10.88
C ASP A 87 -1.59 -1.57 -10.74
N ASP A 88 -1.01 -1.65 -9.54
CA ASP A 88 0.16 -2.49 -9.24
C ASP A 88 -0.06 -3.33 -7.96
N ILE A 89 0.27 -4.62 -8.02
CA ILE A 89 0.22 -5.53 -6.88
C ILE A 89 1.54 -6.27 -6.78
N THR A 90 2.26 -6.14 -5.67
CA THR A 90 3.46 -6.91 -5.37
C THR A 90 3.28 -7.71 -4.09
N ILE A 91 3.51 -9.02 -4.14
CA ILE A 91 3.33 -9.95 -3.03
C ILE A 91 4.64 -10.70 -2.78
N ALA A 92 5.41 -10.22 -1.82
CA ALA A 92 6.68 -10.82 -1.42
C ALA A 92 6.52 -11.87 -0.31
N GLY A 93 5.50 -11.72 0.54
CA GLY A 93 5.20 -12.67 1.62
C GLY A 93 4.50 -13.94 1.13
N SER A 94 4.02 -14.77 2.07
CA SER A 94 3.40 -16.06 1.75
C SER A 94 1.97 -16.21 2.24
N HIS A 95 1.20 -17.10 1.60
CA HIS A 95 -0.18 -17.44 1.96
C HIS A 95 -1.16 -16.25 1.96
N ASN A 96 -0.89 -15.22 1.16
CA ASN A 96 -1.74 -14.05 1.04
C ASN A 96 -2.86 -14.28 0.02
N THR A 97 -4.03 -13.72 0.28
CA THR A 97 -5.15 -13.67 -0.68
C THR A 97 -5.38 -12.23 -1.09
N VAL A 98 -5.31 -11.96 -2.39
CA VAL A 98 -5.56 -10.63 -2.96
C VAL A 98 -6.66 -10.73 -3.99
N THR A 99 -7.70 -9.95 -3.80
CA THR A 99 -8.80 -9.82 -4.75
C THR A 99 -8.90 -8.38 -5.21
N TRP A 100 -9.05 -8.14 -6.51
CA TRP A 100 -9.19 -6.80 -7.07
C TRP A 100 -10.40 -6.72 -8.00
N LYS A 101 -11.11 -5.59 -8.06
CA LYS A 101 -12.25 -5.43 -9.00
C LYS A 101 -11.82 -4.78 -10.32
N THR A 102 -11.14 -3.64 -10.25
CA THR A 102 -10.79 -2.82 -11.42
C THR A 102 -9.35 -2.30 -11.39
N SER A 103 -8.84 -1.90 -12.56
CA SER A 103 -7.54 -1.26 -12.80
C SER A 103 -7.69 -0.24 -13.91
N LYS A 104 -6.90 0.85 -13.92
CA LYS A 104 -6.93 1.81 -15.03
C LYS A 104 -6.50 1.20 -16.35
N ALA A 105 -5.64 0.19 -16.32
CA ALA A 105 -5.13 -0.51 -17.50
C ALA A 105 -5.96 -1.76 -17.87
N GLY A 106 -7.13 -1.95 -17.26
CA GLY A 106 -7.98 -3.15 -17.43
C GLY A 106 -7.56 -4.31 -16.53
N SER A 107 -6.26 -4.51 -16.30
CA SER A 107 -5.71 -5.43 -15.30
C SER A 107 -4.53 -4.81 -14.54
N PRO A 108 -4.30 -5.17 -13.27
CA PRO A 108 -3.13 -4.70 -12.53
C PRO A 108 -1.88 -5.47 -12.95
N LYS A 109 -0.72 -4.84 -12.83
CA LYS A 109 0.57 -5.54 -12.93
C LYS A 109 0.81 -6.31 -11.63
N VAL A 110 0.84 -7.63 -11.73
CA VAL A 110 1.04 -8.51 -10.56
C VAL A 110 2.45 -9.07 -10.55
N LYS A 111 3.19 -8.82 -9.46
CA LYS A 111 4.46 -9.48 -9.13
C LYS A 111 4.28 -10.32 -7.88
N ASN A 112 4.48 -11.63 -7.99
CA ASN A 112 4.25 -12.55 -6.88
C ASN A 112 5.50 -13.43 -6.64
N PRO A 113 6.62 -12.85 -6.17
CA PRO A 113 7.82 -13.63 -5.85
C PRO A 113 7.68 -14.50 -4.58
N GLY A 114 6.63 -14.29 -3.78
CA GLY A 114 6.32 -15.11 -2.61
C GLY A 114 5.73 -16.49 -2.93
N LYS A 115 5.32 -17.23 -1.89
CA LYS A 115 4.80 -18.60 -2.01
C LYS A 115 3.35 -18.71 -1.57
N ASP A 116 2.61 -19.61 -2.23
CA ASP A 116 1.23 -19.97 -1.86
C ASP A 116 0.24 -18.80 -1.80
N ASN A 117 0.51 -17.73 -2.56
CA ASN A 117 -0.37 -16.58 -2.66
C ASN A 117 -1.46 -16.83 -3.71
N LYS A 118 -2.67 -16.34 -3.46
CA LYS A 118 -3.79 -16.36 -4.40
C LYS A 118 -4.13 -14.94 -4.83
N VAL A 119 -4.18 -14.71 -6.14
CA VAL A 119 -4.56 -13.42 -6.71
C VAL A 119 -5.69 -13.65 -7.70
N SER A 120 -6.82 -12.96 -7.53
CA SER A 120 -7.99 -13.10 -8.41
C SER A 120 -8.68 -11.76 -8.65
N GLN A 121 -9.40 -11.68 -9.77
CA GLN A 121 -10.32 -10.58 -10.02
C GLN A 121 -11.69 -10.91 -9.38
N ALA A 122 -12.30 -9.94 -8.70
CA ALA A 122 -13.70 -10.01 -8.30
C ALA A 122 -14.58 -9.58 -9.48
N HIS A 123 -15.62 -10.37 -9.74
CA HIS A 123 -16.65 -10.11 -10.76
C HIS A 123 -17.74 -9.18 -10.25
#